data_AF-A0A6C0KXN7-F1
#
_entry.id   AF-A0A6C0KXN7-F1
#
_cell.length_a   1.000
_cell.length_b   1.000
_cell.length_c   1.000
_cell.angle_alpha   90.00
_cell.angle_beta   90.00
_cell.angle_gamma   90.00
#
_symmetry.space_group_name_H-M   'P 1'
#
loop_
_entity.id
_entity.type
_entity.pdbx_description
1 polymer ?
#
loop_
_entity_poly.entity_id
_entity_poly.type
_entity_poly.pdbx_seq_one_letter_code
_entity_poly.pdbx_strand_id
1 'polypeptide(L)' 'MKLAQYINFKAFLISFAIGLLYIYLTDDYKKVIVVYPTPMNTEKKIYVDKANNCFKYKLSEASCSTNKEDYVNVGINY' A
#
# COMPACT_ATOMS: atom_id res chain seq x y z
N MET A 1 -20.15 -27.51 -32.79
CA MET A 1 -20.80 -26.21 -32.48
C MET A 1 -22.27 -26.43 -32.12
N LYS A 2 -22.59 -26.85 -30.89
CA LYS A 2 -23.99 -26.99 -30.41
C LYS A 2 -24.29 -26.20 -29.12
N LEU A 3 -23.36 -25.37 -28.63
CA LEU A 3 -23.58 -24.64 -27.36
C LEU A 3 -24.34 -23.31 -27.56
N ALA A 4 -24.08 -22.61 -28.67
CA ALA A 4 -24.77 -21.35 -29.02
C ALA A 4 -26.28 -21.51 -29.31
N GLN A 5 -26.77 -22.75 -29.42
CA GLN A 5 -28.17 -23.07 -29.70
C GLN A 5 -29.04 -23.09 -28.43
N TYR A 6 -28.42 -23.22 -27.26
CA TYR A 6 -29.10 -23.30 -25.96
C TYR A 6 -29.01 -22.02 -25.13
N ILE A 7 -28.19 -21.05 -25.57
CA ILE A 7 -27.94 -19.81 -24.84
C ILE A 7 -28.54 -18.65 -25.62
N ASN A 8 -29.46 -17.93 -24.98
CA ASN A 8 -29.95 -16.67 -25.51
C ASN A 8 -28.86 -15.59 -25.35
N PHE A 9 -28.18 -15.28 -26.45
CA PHE A 9 -27.04 -14.37 -26.47
C PHE A 9 -27.37 -12.96 -25.96
N LYS A 10 -28.59 -12.46 -26.23
CA LYS A 10 -29.03 -11.14 -25.75
C LYS A 10 -29.20 -11.15 -24.23
N ALA A 11 -29.84 -12.17 -23.69
CA ALA A 11 -30.03 -12.31 -22.25
C ALA A 11 -28.67 -12.46 -21.53
N PHE A 12 -27.76 -13.25 -22.08
CA PHE A 12 -26.40 -13.40 -21.56
C PHE A 12 -25.64 -12.07 -21.48
N LEU A 13 -25.69 -11.28 -22.57
CA LEU A 13 -24.99 -10.00 -22.62
C LEU A 13 -25.54 -9.00 -21.60
N ILE A 14 -26.87 -8.96 -21.44
CA ILE A 14 -27.54 -8.10 -20.45
C ILE A 14 -27.16 -8.52 -19.03
N SER A 15 -27.25 -9.81 -18.70
CA SER A 15 -26.87 -10.31 -17.37
C SER A 15 -25.39 -10.08 -17.07
N PHE A 16 -24.53 -10.21 -18.09
CA PHE A 16 -23.09 -9.98 -17.95
C PHE A 16 -22.78 -8.49 -17.70
N ALA A 17 -23.43 -7.58 -18.43
CA ALA A 17 -23.29 -6.15 -18.21
C ALA A 17 -23.76 -5.72 -16.82
N ILE A 18 -24.90 -6.26 -16.34
CA ILE A 18 -25.39 -6.03 -14.98
C ILE A 18 -24.39 -6.55 -13.94
N GLY A 19 -23.81 -7.73 -14.15
CA GLY A 19 -22.79 -8.29 -13.26
C GLY A 19 -21.53 -7.44 -13.16
N LEU A 20 -21.02 -6.95 -14.30
CA LEU A 20 -19.88 -6.03 -14.34
C LEU A 20 -20.19 -4.71 -13.62
N LEU A 21 -21.38 -4.16 -13.86
CA LEU A 21 -21.82 -2.93 -13.19
C LEU A 21 -21.94 -3.13 -11.68
N TYR A 22 -22.50 -4.26 -11.23
CA TYR A 22 -22.59 -4.58 -9.81
C TYR A 22 -21.21 -4.62 -9.16
N ILE A 23 -20.26 -5.37 -9.75
CA ILE A 23 -18.88 -5.42 -9.25
C ILE A 23 -18.30 -4.02 -9.15
N TYR A 24 -18.42 -3.20 -10.20
CA TYR A 24 -17.91 -1.83 -10.22
C TYR A 24 -18.50 -0.95 -9.10
N LEU A 25 -19.79 -1.07 -8.83
CA LEU A 25 -20.47 -0.30 -7.78
C LEU A 25 -20.15 -0.82 -6.36
N THR A 26 -19.88 -2.12 -6.23
CA THR A 26 -19.57 -2.76 -4.93
C THR A 26 -18.08 -2.83 -4.63
N ASP A 27 -17.21 -2.55 -5.59
CA ASP A 27 -15.76 -2.59 -5.40
C ASP A 27 -15.39 -1.49 -4.41
N ASP A 28 -15.01 -1.91 -3.21
CA ASP A 28 -14.73 -1.02 -2.11
C ASP A 28 -13.46 -0.21 -2.42
N TYR A 29 -13.47 1.06 -2.06
CA TYR A 29 -12.45 2.03 -2.43
C TYR A 29 -11.06 1.52 -2.06
N LYS A 30 -10.10 1.65 -2.99
CA LYS A 30 -8.69 1.25 -2.80
C LYS A 30 -8.20 1.70 -1.42
N LYS A 31 -7.96 0.75 -0.51
CA LYS A 31 -7.42 1.04 0.82
C LYS A 31 -6.07 1.74 0.67
N VAL A 32 -6.00 2.99 1.13
CA VAL A 32 -4.74 3.72 1.23
C VAL A 32 -3.94 3.11 2.39
N ILE A 33 -2.93 2.32 2.06
CA ILE A 33 -2.02 1.74 3.05
C ILE A 33 -0.86 2.71 3.25
N VAL A 34 -0.83 3.38 4.39
CA VAL A 34 0.30 4.23 4.79
C VAL A 34 1.41 3.33 5.31
N VAL A 35 2.51 3.23 4.56
CA VAL A 35 3.69 2.43 4.94
C VAL A 35 4.77 3.35 5.47
N TYR A 36 5.16 3.14 6.74
CA TYR A 36 6.26 3.86 7.34
C TYR A 36 7.63 3.27 6.94
N PRO A 37 8.67 4.12 6.89
CA PRO A 37 10.03 3.65 6.67
C PRO A 37 10.48 2.76 7.83
N THR A 38 11.02 1.60 7.50
CA THR A 38 11.71 0.67 8.40
C THR A 38 13.08 0.38 7.82
N PRO A 39 14.08 0.03 8.65
CA PRO A 39 15.45 -0.25 8.19
C PRO A 39 15.53 -1.23 7.01
N MET A 40 14.58 -2.16 6.92
CA MET A 40 14.52 -3.19 5.88
C MET A 40 13.82 -2.75 4.60
N ASN A 41 13.01 -1.68 4.63
CA ASN A 41 12.14 -1.28 3.51
C ASN A 41 12.53 0.06 2.87
N THR A 42 13.41 0.83 3.51
CA THR A 42 13.81 2.19 3.10
C THR A 42 14.53 2.25 1.76
N GLU A 43 15.24 1.18 1.38
CA GLU A 43 15.93 1.12 0.08
C GLU A 43 15.00 0.80 -1.08
N LYS A 44 13.90 0.09 -0.80
CA LYS A 44 13.00 -0.48 -1.82
C LYS A 44 11.79 0.42 -2.11
N LYS A 45 11.52 1.43 -1.28
CA LYS A 45 10.34 2.28 -1.38
C LYS A 45 10.72 3.77 -1.45
N ILE A 46 9.92 4.53 -2.21
CA ILE A 46 9.98 5.99 -2.26
C ILE A 46 8.84 6.51 -1.39
N TYR A 47 9.14 7.51 -0.56
CA TYR A 47 8.17 8.12 0.34
C TYR A 47 7.81 9.50 -0.18
N VAL A 48 6.57 9.91 0.10
CA VAL A 48 6.01 11.21 -0.28
C VAL A 48 5.67 11.96 1.00
N ASP A 49 6.14 13.19 1.13
CA ASP A 49 5.79 14.05 2.27
C ASP A 49 4.45 14.76 2.05
N LYS A 50 4.02 15.54 3.05
CA LYS A 50 2.79 16.33 2.97
C LYS A 50 2.87 17.48 1.94
N ALA A 51 4.07 17.83 1.48
CA ALA A 51 4.32 18.86 0.48
C ALA A 51 4.49 18.25 -0.94
N ASN A 52 4.16 16.96 -1.12
CA ASN A 52 4.29 16.21 -2.37
C ASN A 52 5.73 16.06 -2.89
N ASN A 53 6.74 16.16 -2.03
CA ASN A 53 8.11 15.86 -2.39
C ASN A 53 8.38 14.35 -2.27
N CYS A 54 9.03 13.79 -3.28
CA CYS A 54 9.48 12.40 -3.29
C CYS A 54 10.90 12.28 -2.75
N PHE A 55 11.12 11.41 -1.77
CA PHE A 55 12.43 11.21 -1.17
C PHE A 55 12.67 9.75 -0.72
N LYS A 56 13.94 9.41 -0.46
CA LYS A 56 14.37 8.10 0.03
C LYS A 56 15.18 8.28 1.30
N TYR A 57 14.96 7.40 2.26
CA TYR A 57 15.77 7.35 3.48
C TYR A 57 17.02 6.53 3.22
N LYS A 58 18.18 7.07 3.58
CA LYS A 58 19.43 6.33 3.65
C LYS A 58 19.74 6.10 5.12
N LEU A 59 19.76 4.84 5.54
CA LEU A 59 20.23 4.50 6.88
C LEU A 59 21.75 4.51 6.90
N SER A 60 22.31 5.10 7.94
CA SER A 60 23.71 4.96 8.31
C SER A 60 23.78 4.10 9.56
N GLU A 61 24.53 3.01 9.50
CA GLU A 61 24.85 2.25 10.71
C GLU A 61 25.74 3.12 11.61
N ALA A 62 25.33 3.25 12.86
CA ALA A 62 26.11 3.93 13.89
C ALA A 62 26.65 2.87 14.86
N SER A 63 27.92 2.99 15.20
CA SER A 63 28.52 2.20 16.28
C SER A 63 27.96 2.69 17.61
N CYS A 64 27.39 1.80 18.41
CA CYS A 64 27.03 2.11 19.78
C CYS A 64 28.30 2.49 20.56
N SER A 65 28.35 3.67 21.17
CA SER A 65 29.45 4.02 22.06
C SER A 65 29.44 3.10 23.28
N THR A 66 30.63 2.62 23.64
CA THR A 66 30.84 1.85 24.89
C THR A 66 31.05 2.80 26.09
N ASN A 67 31.31 4.09 25.83
CA ASN A 67 31.57 5.07 26.87
C ASN A 67 30.27 5.66 27.41
N LYS A 68 30.17 5.68 28.74
CA LYS A 68 28.98 6.18 29.43
C LYS A 68 28.76 7.69 29.30
N GLU A 69 29.83 8.43 29.02
CA GLU A 69 29.80 9.88 28.87
C GLU A 69 29.12 10.34 27.57
N ASP A 70 29.05 9.45 26.56
CA ASP A 70 28.41 9.74 25.28
C ASP A 70 26.89 9.49 25.31
N TYR A 71 26.35 8.99 26.44
CA TYR A 71 24.92 8.73 26.56
C TYR A 71 24.14 10.01 26.85
N VAL A 72 23.16 10.30 25.99
CA VAL A 72 22.18 11.36 26.23
C VAL A 72 21.12 10.84 27.20
N ASN A 73 21.07 11.42 28.40
CA ASN A 73 20.00 11.14 29.36
C ASN A 73 18.69 11.76 28.86
N VAL A 74 17.80 10.92 28.32
CA VAL A 74 16.44 11.34 27.98
C VAL A 74 15.61 11.27 29.26
N GLY A 75 15.31 12.41 29.87
CA GLY A 75 14.45 12.47 31.05
C GLY A 75 13.02 12.08 30.69
N ILE A 76 12.66 10.82 30.92
CA ILE A 76 11.28 10.34 30.73
C ILE A 76 10.55 10.56 32.06
N ASN A 77 9.65 11.54 32.11
CA ASN A 77 8.67 11.64 33.20
C ASN A 77 7.53 10.68 32.89
N TYR A 78 7.29 9.72 33.79
CA TYR A 78 6.11 8.85 33.77
C TYR A 78 4.93 9.54 34.42
#